data_AF-A0A523MST2-F1
#
_entry.id   AF-A0A523MST2-F1
#
_cell.length_a   1.000
_cell.length_b   1.000
_cell.length_c   1.000
_cell.angle_alpha   90.00
_cell.angle_beta   90.00
_cell.angle_gamma   90.00
#
_symmetry.space_group_name_H-M   'P 1'
#
loop_
_entity.id
_entity.type
_entity.pdbx_description
1 polymer ?
#
loop_
_entity_poly.entity_id
_entity_poly.type
_entity_poly.pdbx_seq_one_letter_code
_entity_poly.pdbx_strand_id
1 'polypeptide(L)' 'MSNKEDRPGMLLGPEQAQAAETADRNKPVPGGEPACPECASTMLRHVEKHPAPRAGSSPFRVRLVCSSEDCGAWTIYDW' A
#
# COMPACT_ATOMS: atom_id res chain seq x y z
N MET A 1 -27.44 -7.17 11.09
CA MET A 1 -26.37 -6.45 10.38
C MET A 1 -25.10 -6.74 11.14
N SER A 2 -24.31 -7.73 10.71
CA SER A 2 -23.03 -8.01 11.36
C SER A 2 -22.14 -6.80 11.18
N ASN A 3 -21.73 -6.18 12.29
CA ASN A 3 -20.58 -5.29 12.30
C ASN A 3 -19.41 -6.12 11.75
N LYS A 4 -19.06 -5.91 10.47
CA LYS A 4 -17.76 -6.34 9.93
C LYS A 4 -16.76 -5.59 10.79
N GLU A 5 -16.27 -6.25 11.83
CA GLU A 5 -15.15 -5.76 12.62
C GLU A 5 -14.07 -5.37 11.62
N ASP A 6 -13.72 -4.09 11.64
CA ASP A 6 -12.64 -3.46 10.88
C ASP A 6 -11.37 -4.21 11.26
N ARG A 7 -11.09 -5.34 10.61
CA ARG A 7 -9.83 -6.07 10.83
C ARG A 7 -8.77 -5.10 10.35
N PRO A 8 -7.95 -4.53 11.25
CA PRO A 8 -6.89 -3.65 10.81
C PRO A 8 -6.01 -4.49 9.90
N GLY A 9 -5.91 -4.08 8.63
CA GLY A 9 -5.12 -4.81 7.64
C GLY A 9 -3.70 -5.09 8.17
N MET A 10 -3.08 -6.16 7.69
CA MET A 10 -1.74 -6.55 8.13
C MET A 10 -0.68 -5.62 7.53
N LEU A 11 0.08 -4.90 8.36
CA LEU A 11 1.21 -4.12 7.85
C LEU A 11 2.31 -5.08 7.36
N LEU A 12 2.76 -4.90 6.11
CA LEU A 12 3.87 -5.66 5.54
C LEU A 12 5.16 -5.39 6.32
N GLY A 13 6.00 -6.43 6.44
CA GLY A 13 7.33 -6.28 6.98
C GLY A 13 8.21 -5.39 6.09
N PRO A 14 9.33 -4.85 6.61
CA PRO A 14 10.14 -3.85 5.90
C PRO A 14 10.65 -4.30 4.52
N GLU A 15 11.06 -5.56 4.40
CA GLU A 15 11.56 -6.12 3.14
C GLU A 15 10.43 -6.25 2.09
N GLN A 16 9.28 -6.79 2.50
CA GLN A 16 8.10 -6.92 1.64
C GLN A 16 7.57 -5.54 1.21
N ALA A 17 7.56 -4.58 2.14
CA ALA A 17 7.18 -3.20 1.88
C ALA A 17 8.08 -2.54 0.84
N GLN A 18 9.41 -2.69 0.97
CA GLN A 18 10.37 -2.13 0.03
C GLN A 18 10.31 -2.78 -1.35
N ALA A 19 10.07 -4.10 -1.41
CA ALA A 19 9.85 -4.81 -2.67
C ALA A 19 8.57 -4.31 -3.37
N ALA A 20 7.48 -4.13 -2.63
CA ALA A 20 6.21 -3.62 -3.15
C ALA A 20 6.33 -2.16 -3.64
N GLU A 21 7.02 -1.29 -2.90
CA GLU A 21 7.33 0.09 -3.33
C GLU A 21 8.15 0.09 -4.61
N THR A 22 9.24 -0.69 -4.67
CA THR A 22 10.10 -0.78 -5.84
C THR A 22 9.32 -1.26 -7.07
N ALA A 23 8.45 -2.25 -6.88
CA ALA A 23 7.57 -2.76 -7.92
C ALA A 23 6.56 -1.72 -8.41
N ASP A 24 5.98 -0.89 -7.52
CA ASP A 24 5.10 0.22 -7.92
C ASP A 24 5.85 1.30 -8.70
N ARG A 25 7.01 1.76 -8.19
CA ARG A 25 7.81 2.83 -8.80
C ARG A 25 8.34 2.48 -10.18
N ASN A 26 8.68 1.21 -10.42
CA ASN A 26 9.22 0.76 -11.70
C ASN A 26 8.18 0.66 -12.82
N LYS A 27 6.90 0.92 -12.54
CA LYS A 27 5.87 0.84 -13.59
C LYS A 27 5.80 2.14 -14.41
N PRO A 28 5.74 2.02 -15.74
CA PRO A 28 5.77 3.18 -16.64
C PRO A 28 4.50 4.04 -16.57
N VAL A 29 3.42 3.52 -15.99
CA VAL A 29 2.15 4.24 -15.79
C VAL A 29 1.79 4.19 -14.31
N PRO A 30 1.53 5.36 -13.67
CA PRO A 30 0.98 5.39 -12.32
C PRO A 30 -0.34 4.61 -12.29
N GLY A 31 -0.40 3.53 -11.51
CA GLY A 31 -1.59 2.68 -11.39
C GLY A 31 -1.42 1.24 -11.86
N GLY A 32 -0.21 0.80 -12.24
CA GLY A 32 0.01 -0.64 -12.37
C GLY A 32 0.01 -1.30 -11.00
N GLU A 33 -0.95 -2.16 -10.73
CA GLU A 33 -1.14 -2.76 -9.40
C GLU A 33 -0.07 -3.84 -9.13
N PRO A 34 0.85 -3.69 -8.14
CA PRO A 34 1.82 -4.72 -7.82
C PRO A 34 1.12 -5.94 -7.20
N ALA A 35 1.76 -7.11 -7.26
CA ALA A 35 1.25 -8.30 -6.57
C ALA A 35 1.55 -8.22 -5.07
N CYS A 36 0.60 -8.64 -4.24
CA CYS A 36 0.76 -8.73 -2.80
C CYS A 36 1.76 -9.83 -2.46
N PRO A 37 2.80 -9.55 -1.66
CA PRO A 37 3.83 -10.54 -1.34
C PRO A 37 3.31 -11.68 -0.45
N GLU A 38 2.18 -11.51 0.21
CA GLU A 38 1.61 -12.49 1.15
C GLU A 38 0.67 -13.50 0.47
N CYS A 39 -0.11 -13.05 -0.52
CA CYS A 39 -1.15 -13.89 -1.14
C CYS A 39 -1.21 -13.80 -2.67
N ALA A 40 -0.28 -13.09 -3.30
CA ALA A 40 -0.20 -12.85 -4.74
C ALA A 40 -1.38 -12.10 -5.38
N SER A 41 -2.42 -11.74 -4.60
CA SER A 41 -3.51 -10.89 -5.07
C SER A 41 -3.02 -9.49 -5.41
N THR A 42 -3.76 -8.79 -6.25
CA THR A 42 -3.48 -7.41 -6.65
C THR A 42 -3.42 -6.45 -5.45
N MET A 43 -2.45 -5.53 -5.43
CA MET A 43 -2.42 -4.40 -4.48
C MET A 43 -2.95 -3.13 -5.14
N LEU A 44 -4.01 -2.58 -4.54
CA LEU A 44 -4.63 -1.32 -4.93
C LEU A 44 -3.78 -0.14 -4.44
N ARG A 45 -3.59 0.85 -5.31
CA ARG A 45 -2.78 2.04 -5.05
C ARG A 45 -3.66 3.23 -4.68
N HIS A 46 -3.49 3.74 -3.47
CA HIS A 46 -4.15 4.94 -2.97
C HIS A 46 -3.14 6.07 -2.80
N VAL A 47 -3.36 7.20 -3.46
CA VAL A 47 -2.51 8.39 -3.33
C VAL A 47 -3.21 9.41 -2.46
N GLU A 48 -2.58 9.79 -1.36
CA GLU A 48 -3.09 10.77 -0.42
C GLU A 48 -2.15 11.99 -0.38
N LYS A 49 -2.70 13.17 -0.10
CA LYS A 49 -1.86 14.33 0.23
C LYS A 49 -1.18 14.06 1.57
N HIS A 50 0.10 14.38 1.67
CA HIS A 50 0.86 14.32 2.92
C HIS A 50 1.01 15.75 3.49
N PRO A 51 0.05 16.25 4.31
CA PRO A 51 0.07 17.62 4.82
C PRO A 51 1.23 17.84 5.80
N ALA A 52 1.68 19.09 5.92
CA ALA A 52 2.69 19.49 6.90
C ALA A 52 2.11 19.57 8.33
N PRO A 53 2.93 19.38 9.39
CA PRO A 53 4.36 19.02 9.34
C PRO A 53 4.56 17.54 8.97
N ARG A 54 5.55 17.28 8.11
CA ARG A 54 5.86 15.93 7.58
C ARG A 54 7.34 15.62 7.75
N ALA A 55 7.65 14.34 7.92
CA ALA A 55 9.02 13.87 8.11
C ALA A 55 9.84 13.89 6.80
N GLY A 56 9.18 13.80 5.64
CA GLY A 56 9.79 13.78 4.32
C GLY A 56 9.53 15.03 3.47
N SER A 57 10.25 15.16 2.36
CA SER A 57 10.07 16.24 1.39
C SER A 57 8.86 16.01 0.47
N SER A 58 8.40 14.76 0.31
CA SER A 58 7.30 14.44 -0.59
C SER A 58 5.97 15.04 -0.11
N PRO A 59 5.22 15.72 -0.99
CA PRO A 59 3.88 16.21 -0.69
C PRO A 59 2.79 15.12 -0.80
N PHE A 60 3.14 13.91 -1.23
CA PHE A 60 2.20 12.81 -1.45
C PHE A 60 2.66 11.55 -0.72
N ARG A 61 1.69 10.73 -0.34
CA ARG A 61 1.93 9.43 0.25
C ARG A 61 1.11 8.39 -0.49
N VAL A 62 1.74 7.27 -0.82
CA VAL A 62 1.11 6.16 -1.49
C VAL A 62 0.89 5.06 -0.47
N ARG A 63 -0.37 4.64 -0.31
CA ARG A 63 -0.74 3.43 0.41
C ARG A 63 -1.07 2.34 -0.60
N LEU A 64 -0.37 1.21 -0.51
CA LEU A 64 -0.71 -0.01 -1.25
C LEU A 64 -1.50 -0.93 -0.33
N VAL A 65 -2.66 -1.39 -0.77
CA VAL A 65 -3.54 -2.28 0.02
C VAL A 65 -3.90 -3.50 -0.81
N CYS A 66 -3.71 -4.70 -0.26
CA CYS A 66 -4.12 -5.94 -0.90
C CYS A 66 -5.63 -5.96 -1.16
N SER A 67 -6.03 -6.33 -2.37
CA SER A 67 -7.45 -6.41 -2.76
C SER A 67 -8.19 -7.60 -2.16
N SER A 68 -7.46 -8.59 -1.61
CA SER A 68 -8.06 -9.72 -0.89
C SER A 68 -8.54 -9.28 0.49
N GLU A 69 -9.86 -9.39 0.72
CA GLU A 69 -10.48 -9.12 2.03
C GLU A 69 -9.94 -10.03 3.15
N ASP A 70 -9.44 -11.23 2.81
CA ASP A 70 -8.88 -12.17 3.78
C ASP A 70 -7.44 -11.84 4.17
N CYS A 71 -6.64 -11.34 3.22
CA CYS A 71 -5.24 -10.99 3.44
C CYS A 71 -5.10 -9.62 4.12
N GLY A 72 -5.72 -8.59 3.54
CA GLY A 72 -5.68 -7.23 4.07
C GLY A 72 -4.27 -6.63 4.21
N ALA A 73 -3.25 -7.22 3.59
CA ALA A 73 -1.88 -6.74 3.74
C ALA A 73 -1.69 -5.36 3.10
N TRP A 74 -0.93 -4.46 3.74
CA TRP A 74 -0.73 -3.11 3.23
C TRP A 74 0.67 -2.55 3.55
N THR A 75 1.08 -1.55 2.78
CA THR A 75 2.27 -0.75 3.04
C THR A 75 2.03 0.71 2.66
N ILE A 76 2.90 1.61 3.12
CA ILE A 76 2.81 3.03 2.85
C ILE A 76 4.20 3.64 2.68
N TYR A 77 4.35 4.53 1.71
CA TYR A 77 5.61 5.25 1.46
C TYR A 77 5.35 6.63 0.87
N ASP A 78 6.33 7.51 1.05
CA ASP A 78 6.29 8.88 0.54
C ASP A 78 6.66 8.87 -0.96
N TRP A 79 5.85 9.51 -1.82
CA TRP A 79 6.02 9.41 -3.29
C TRP A 79 6.94 10.46 -3.88
#